data_AF-A0A7V0TLM6-F1
#
_entry.id   AF-A0A7V0TLM6-F1
#
_cell.length_a   1.000
_cell.length_b   1.000
_cell.length_c   1.000
_cell.angle_alpha   90.00
_cell.angle_beta   90.00
_cell.angle_gamma   90.00
#
_symmetry.space_group_name_H-M   'P 1'
#
loop_
_entity.id
_entity.type
_entity.pdbx_description
1 polymer ?
#
loop_
_entity_poly.entity_id
_entity_poly.type
_entity_poly.pdbx_seq_one_letter_code
_entity_poly.pdbx_strand_id
1 'polypeptide(L)'
;MNSEKEGYIRFHCHWRPSGPLIPAGMVLEINRWRSVLYSMEMLGCLEDGTGFGNISLRAPTAGKFFITGTATGKFKKLHAGHFSLVEKYGIDRNEIVCTGPVRASSESLSHAAVYETLSRVNAVVHIHHAGLWKQWKNRVPTTHETAEYGTPEMAREIIRLLRESKNAEKRMVVMGGHPEGIIIFGKDLEEAMASLLAYINTAEP
;
A
#
# COMPACT_ATOMS: atom_id res chain seq x y z
N MET A 1 -8.59 24.44 5.27
CA MET A 1 -7.15 24.36 4.93
C MET A 1 -6.94 22.97 4.33
N ASN A 2 -6.42 22.92 3.11
CA ASN A 2 -6.61 21.86 2.10
C ASN A 2 -6.64 20.40 2.59
N SER A 3 -7.79 19.74 2.44
CA SER A 3 -7.88 18.29 2.31
C SER A 3 -7.46 17.92 0.88
N GLU A 4 -6.21 17.52 0.72
CA GLU A 4 -5.75 16.96 -0.55
C GLU A 4 -6.42 15.61 -0.78
N LYS A 5 -7.31 15.56 -1.78
CA LYS A 5 -8.16 14.41 -2.09
C LYS A 5 -7.35 13.27 -2.68
N GLU A 6 -7.34 12.14 -1.99
CA GLU A 6 -6.79 10.87 -2.46
C GLU A 6 -7.65 10.35 -3.64
N GLY A 7 -7.23 10.65 -4.86
CA GLY A 7 -8.01 10.34 -6.06
C GLY A 7 -7.53 11.04 -7.33
N TYR A 8 -6.72 12.09 -7.22
CA TYR A 8 -5.99 12.65 -8.36
C TYR A 8 -4.70 11.87 -8.57
N ILE A 9 -4.63 11.18 -9.70
CA ILE A 9 -3.44 10.45 -10.15
C ILE A 9 -2.28 11.45 -10.33
N ARG A 10 -1.34 11.47 -9.37
CA ARG A 10 -0.10 12.26 -9.44
C ARG A 10 1.00 11.59 -10.28
N PHE A 11 0.76 10.37 -10.79
CA PHE A 11 1.73 9.51 -11.46
C PHE A 11 1.24 9.06 -12.85
N HIS A 12 2.15 8.71 -13.77
CA HIS A 12 1.79 8.28 -15.13
C HIS A 12 1.33 6.80 -15.14
N CYS A 13 0.01 6.60 -15.22
CA CYS A 13 -0.59 5.27 -15.26
C CYS A 13 -0.87 4.80 -16.69
N HIS A 14 0.00 3.94 -17.23
CA HIS A 14 -0.20 3.25 -18.50
C HIS A 14 -1.05 1.99 -18.28
N TRP A 15 -2.37 2.18 -18.26
CA TRP A 15 -3.33 1.11 -18.03
C TRP A 15 -3.74 0.40 -19.31
N ARG A 16 -3.67 -0.93 -19.30
CA ARG A 16 -4.17 -1.82 -20.34
C ARG A 16 -5.40 -2.56 -19.82
N PRO A 17 -6.61 -2.21 -20.27
CA PRO A 17 -7.82 -2.92 -19.87
C PRO A 17 -7.75 -4.40 -20.25
N SER A 18 -8.14 -5.27 -19.32
CA SER A 18 -8.24 -6.72 -19.56
C SER A 18 -9.28 -7.35 -18.64
N GLY A 19 -9.54 -8.65 -18.82
CA GLY A 19 -10.21 -9.45 -17.79
C GLY A 19 -9.36 -9.59 -16.51
N PRO A 20 -9.93 -10.15 -15.43
CA PRO A 20 -9.22 -10.36 -14.18
C PRO A 20 -8.01 -11.28 -14.34
N LEU A 21 -6.88 -10.90 -13.75
CA LEU A 21 -5.62 -11.66 -13.81
C LEU A 21 -5.21 -12.28 -12.47
N ILE A 22 -5.76 -11.77 -11.36
CA ILE A 22 -5.39 -12.22 -10.01
C ILE A 22 -5.98 -13.63 -9.74
N PRO A 23 -5.18 -14.57 -9.21
CA PRO A 23 -5.69 -15.89 -8.81
C PRO A 23 -6.75 -15.79 -7.70
N ALA A 24 -7.76 -16.68 -7.75
CA ALA A 24 -8.85 -16.69 -6.78
C ALA A 24 -8.37 -16.86 -5.32
N GLY A 25 -7.33 -17.66 -5.09
CA GLY A 25 -6.72 -17.84 -3.76
C GLY A 25 -6.16 -16.55 -3.17
N MET A 26 -5.50 -15.72 -3.99
CA MET A 26 -4.98 -14.42 -3.58
C MET A 26 -6.12 -13.42 -3.27
N VAL A 27 -7.22 -13.46 -4.05
CA VAL A 27 -8.41 -12.65 -3.75
C VAL A 27 -9.02 -13.04 -2.40
N LEU A 28 -9.06 -14.33 -2.08
CA LEU A 28 -9.57 -14.82 -0.80
C LEU A 28 -8.66 -14.37 0.36
N GLU A 29 -7.34 -14.49 0.20
CA GLU A 29 -6.35 -14.06 1.19
C GLU A 29 -6.44 -12.56 1.48
N ILE A 30 -6.49 -11.73 0.43
CA ILE A 30 -6.66 -10.28 0.57
C ILE A 30 -7.96 -9.97 1.29
N ASN A 31 -9.08 -10.62 0.94
CA ASN A 31 -10.36 -10.37 1.59
C ASN A 31 -10.41 -10.78 3.06
N ARG A 32 -9.66 -11.81 3.46
CA ARG A 32 -9.54 -12.23 4.87
C ARG A 32 -9.03 -11.06 5.72
N TRP A 33 -7.94 -10.43 5.31
CA TRP A 33 -7.33 -9.33 6.05
C TRP A 33 -7.99 -7.98 5.79
N ARG A 34 -8.47 -7.73 4.56
CA ARG A 34 -9.26 -6.54 4.24
C ARG A 34 -10.49 -6.43 5.13
N SER A 35 -11.17 -7.53 5.43
CA SER A 35 -12.36 -7.50 6.31
C SER A 35 -12.03 -6.98 7.71
N VAL A 36 -10.87 -7.36 8.25
CA VAL A 36 -10.36 -6.88 9.55
C VAL A 36 -10.02 -5.40 9.46
N LEU A 37 -9.17 -5.01 8.50
CA LEU A 37 -8.74 -3.62 8.32
C LEU A 37 -9.91 -2.67 8.04
N TYR A 38 -10.90 -3.11 7.25
CA TYR A 38 -12.12 -2.34 6.97
C TYR A 38 -12.95 -2.15 8.24
N SER A 39 -13.05 -3.16 9.11
CA SER A 39 -13.76 -3.04 10.39
C SER A 39 -13.06 -2.15 11.40
N MET A 40 -11.74 -1.97 11.25
CA MET A 40 -10.91 -1.05 12.03
C MET A 40 -10.81 0.33 11.37
N GLU A 41 -11.56 0.58 10.29
CA GLU A 41 -11.55 1.83 9.52
C GLU A 41 -10.15 2.25 9.01
N MET A 42 -9.24 1.27 8.86
CA MET A 42 -7.85 1.49 8.42
C MET A 42 -7.70 1.52 6.89
N LEU A 43 -8.73 1.08 6.18
CA LEU A 43 -8.90 1.22 4.74
C LEU A 43 -10.39 1.34 4.46
N GLY A 44 -10.77 1.94 3.33
CA GLY A 44 -12.17 2.14 3.03
C GLY A 44 -12.42 3.29 2.08
N CYS A 45 -13.51 3.99 2.33
CA CYS A 45 -13.95 5.13 1.55
C CYS A 45 -14.53 6.18 2.50
N LEU A 46 -14.14 7.43 2.31
CA LEU A 46 -14.74 8.57 2.98
C LEU A 46 -16.15 8.82 2.44
N GLU A 47 -16.92 9.64 3.16
CA GLU A 47 -18.30 10.01 2.79
C GLU A 47 -18.38 10.68 1.42
N ASP A 48 -17.34 11.42 1.02
CA ASP A 48 -17.26 12.09 -0.27
C ASP A 48 -16.88 11.17 -1.44
N GLY A 49 -16.72 9.86 -1.18
CA GLY A 49 -16.36 8.85 -2.18
C GLY A 49 -14.86 8.65 -2.39
N THR A 50 -14.01 9.40 -1.67
CA THR A 50 -12.54 9.26 -1.71
C THR A 50 -12.13 7.94 -1.06
N GLY A 51 -11.52 7.03 -1.83
CA GLY A 51 -11.04 5.75 -1.33
C GLY A 51 -9.63 5.85 -0.76
N PHE A 52 -9.39 5.18 0.38
CA PHE A 52 -8.10 5.19 1.07
C PHE A 52 -7.65 3.78 1.46
N GLY A 53 -6.34 3.60 1.59
CA GLY A 53 -5.71 2.31 1.90
C GLY A 53 -5.76 1.31 0.74
N ASN A 54 -4.72 0.48 0.61
CA ASN A 54 -4.62 -0.51 -0.46
C ASN A 54 -3.73 -1.69 -0.09
N ILE A 55 -3.92 -2.81 -0.79
CA ILE A 55 -3.23 -4.08 -0.50
C ILE A 55 -2.63 -4.61 -1.80
N SER A 56 -1.38 -5.07 -1.73
CA SER A 56 -0.74 -5.80 -2.83
C SER A 56 -0.13 -7.12 -2.41
N LEU A 57 -0.05 -8.03 -3.38
CA LEU A 57 0.66 -9.30 -3.29
C LEU A 57 1.63 -9.43 -4.46
N ARG A 58 2.87 -9.85 -4.19
CA ARG A 58 3.85 -10.14 -5.22
C ARG A 58 3.32 -11.25 -6.12
N ALA A 59 3.43 -11.05 -7.44
CA ALA A 59 3.00 -12.05 -8.40
C ALA A 59 4.06 -13.16 -8.53
N PRO A 60 3.68 -14.37 -8.98
CA PRO A 60 4.65 -15.43 -9.25
C PRO A 60 5.69 -15.06 -10.32
N THR A 61 5.33 -14.14 -11.22
CA THR A 61 6.26 -13.58 -12.20
C THR A 61 7.13 -12.51 -11.54
N ALA A 62 8.45 -12.67 -11.66
CA ALA A 62 9.43 -11.74 -11.10
C ALA A 62 9.17 -10.28 -11.53
N GLY A 63 9.33 -9.35 -10.60
CA GLY A 63 9.16 -7.91 -10.82
C GLY A 63 7.70 -7.43 -10.93
N LYS A 64 6.72 -8.33 -10.84
CA LYS A 64 5.29 -7.99 -10.93
C LYS A 64 4.56 -8.17 -9.61
N PHE A 65 3.45 -7.47 -9.43
CA PHE A 65 2.58 -7.62 -8.27
C PHE A 65 1.12 -7.29 -8.59
N PHE A 66 0.20 -7.97 -7.91
CA PHE A 66 -1.21 -7.62 -7.93
C PHE A 66 -1.49 -6.57 -6.86
N ILE A 67 -2.30 -5.57 -7.18
CA ILE A 67 -2.71 -4.53 -6.24
C ILE A 67 -4.20 -4.23 -6.38
N THR A 68 -4.85 -3.84 -5.30
CA THR A 68 -6.21 -3.29 -5.33
C THR A 68 -6.27 -2.07 -6.25
N GLY A 69 -7.33 -1.95 -7.02
CA GLY A 69 -7.50 -0.86 -7.97
C GLY A 69 -7.90 0.47 -7.34
N THR A 70 -7.81 1.54 -8.11
CA THR A 70 -8.38 2.85 -7.74
C THR A 70 -9.89 2.73 -7.51
N ALA A 71 -10.43 3.52 -6.57
CA ALA A 71 -11.86 3.59 -6.25
C ALA A 71 -12.52 2.27 -5.80
N THR A 72 -11.72 1.28 -5.37
CA THR A 72 -12.24 0.04 -4.78
C THR A 72 -12.48 0.15 -3.26
N GLY A 73 -12.12 1.29 -2.66
CA GLY A 73 -12.26 1.59 -1.24
C GLY A 73 -13.66 1.31 -0.69
N LYS A 74 -14.70 1.69 -1.44
CA LYS A 74 -16.12 1.52 -1.07
C LYS A 74 -16.59 0.07 -0.91
N PHE A 75 -15.81 -0.90 -1.38
CA PHE A 75 -16.17 -2.31 -1.31
C PHE A 75 -15.55 -2.95 -0.07
N LYS A 76 -16.41 -3.42 0.84
CA LYS A 76 -15.98 -4.22 2.00
C LYS A 76 -15.31 -5.53 1.57
N LYS A 77 -15.87 -6.20 0.56
CA LYS A 77 -15.32 -7.43 -0.04
C LYS A 77 -15.02 -7.19 -1.51
N LEU A 78 -13.83 -7.60 -1.94
CA LEU A 78 -13.36 -7.47 -3.31
C LEU A 78 -13.61 -8.77 -4.09
N HIS A 79 -13.78 -8.64 -5.41
CA HIS A 79 -13.73 -9.75 -6.35
C HIS A 79 -12.57 -9.52 -7.32
N ALA A 80 -12.25 -10.51 -8.16
CA ALA A 80 -11.11 -10.44 -9.09
C ALA A 80 -11.14 -9.20 -10.02
N GLY A 81 -12.33 -8.68 -10.33
CA GLY A 81 -12.52 -7.42 -11.06
C GLY A 81 -12.04 -6.13 -10.37
N HIS A 82 -11.58 -6.20 -9.12
CA HIS A 82 -11.12 -5.03 -8.34
C HIS A 82 -9.59 -4.94 -8.23
N PHE A 83 -8.87 -5.66 -9.07
CA PHE A 83 -7.41 -5.74 -9.00
C PHE A 83 -6.77 -5.43 -10.34
N SER A 84 -5.51 -5.01 -10.28
CA SER A 84 -4.65 -4.83 -11.45
C SER A 84 -3.32 -5.53 -11.20
N LEU A 85 -2.74 -6.07 -12.26
CA LEU A 85 -1.35 -6.54 -12.26
C LEU A 85 -0.46 -5.36 -12.66
N VAL A 86 0.40 -4.91 -11.75
CA VAL A 86 1.50 -3.99 -12.10
C VAL A 86 2.60 -4.81 -12.73
N GLU A 87 2.92 -4.50 -13.99
CA GLU A 87 3.88 -5.24 -14.80
C GLU A 87 5.25 -4.59 -14.86
N LYS A 88 5.28 -3.27 -14.81
CA LYS A 88 6.49 -2.44 -14.82
C LYS A 88 6.22 -1.17 -14.03
N TYR A 89 7.28 -0.57 -13.52
CA TYR A 89 7.25 0.73 -12.88
C TYR A 89 8.57 1.46 -13.11
N GLY A 90 8.54 2.78 -13.02
CA GLY A 90 9.72 3.63 -13.04
C GLY A 90 9.57 4.70 -11.97
N ILE A 91 10.30 4.55 -10.86
CA ILE A 91 10.21 5.47 -9.72
C ILE A 91 10.56 6.90 -10.16
N ASP A 92 11.70 7.10 -10.82
CA ASP A 92 12.13 8.44 -11.23
C ASP A 92 11.23 9.07 -12.30
N ARG A 93 10.54 8.26 -13.10
CA ARG A 93 9.56 8.73 -14.09
C ARG A 93 8.16 8.89 -13.52
N ASN A 94 7.98 8.61 -12.22
CA ASN A 94 6.69 8.54 -11.55
C ASN A 94 5.65 7.74 -12.36
N GLU A 95 6.00 6.56 -12.87
CA GLU A 95 5.16 5.82 -13.81
C GLU A 95 4.94 4.35 -13.41
N ILE A 96 3.79 3.80 -13.82
CA ILE A 96 3.56 2.36 -13.82
C ILE A 96 2.90 1.92 -15.14
N VAL A 97 3.14 0.66 -15.50
CA VAL A 97 2.39 -0.06 -16.52
C VAL A 97 1.60 -1.15 -15.82
N CYS A 98 0.28 -1.14 -15.95
CA CYS A 98 -0.59 -2.12 -15.32
C CYS A 98 -1.64 -2.67 -16.27
N THR A 99 -2.00 -3.94 -16.07
CA THR A 99 -3.00 -4.65 -16.86
C THR A 99 -4.08 -5.21 -15.93
N GLY A 100 -5.35 -5.01 -16.26
CA GLY A 100 -6.46 -5.51 -15.44
C GLY A 100 -7.81 -4.83 -15.71
N PRO A 101 -8.88 -5.27 -15.03
CA PRO A 101 -10.23 -4.70 -15.17
C PRO A 101 -10.36 -3.25 -14.68
N VAL A 102 -9.45 -2.84 -13.79
CA VAL A 102 -9.40 -1.49 -13.21
C VAL A 102 -7.98 -0.93 -13.30
N ARG A 103 -7.82 0.38 -13.08
CA ARG A 103 -6.50 1.01 -12.90
C ARG A 103 -5.94 0.61 -11.53
N ALA A 104 -4.63 0.43 -11.43
CA ALA A 104 -3.95 0.15 -10.17
C ALA A 104 -4.02 1.36 -9.21
N SER A 105 -3.92 1.11 -7.89
CA SER A 105 -3.89 2.16 -6.86
C SER A 105 -2.86 3.26 -7.17
N SER A 106 -3.16 4.49 -6.75
CA SER A 106 -2.27 5.64 -6.90
C SER A 106 -0.95 5.54 -6.14
N GLU A 107 -0.88 4.65 -5.16
CA GLU A 107 0.32 4.43 -4.34
C GLU A 107 1.09 3.17 -4.73
N SER A 108 0.85 2.66 -5.95
CA SER A 108 1.56 1.49 -6.49
C SER A 108 3.08 1.64 -6.44
N LEU A 109 3.62 2.85 -6.57
CA LEU A 109 5.08 3.10 -6.49
C LEU A 109 5.63 2.92 -5.07
N SER A 110 4.86 3.23 -4.03
CA SER A 110 5.26 2.95 -2.65
C SER A 110 5.37 1.44 -2.40
N HIS A 111 4.46 0.66 -2.97
CA HIS A 111 4.51 -0.81 -2.91
C HIS A 111 5.69 -1.37 -3.71
N ALA A 112 5.92 -0.82 -4.91
CA ALA A 112 7.07 -1.16 -5.74
C ALA A 112 8.40 -0.90 -5.01
N ALA A 113 8.54 0.24 -4.33
CA ALA A 113 9.72 0.58 -3.53
C ALA A 113 10.04 -0.46 -2.44
N VAL A 114 9.01 -0.96 -1.74
CA VAL A 114 9.19 -2.05 -0.76
C VAL A 114 9.64 -3.33 -1.47
N TYR A 115 8.98 -3.72 -2.55
CA TYR A 115 9.28 -4.96 -3.27
C TYR A 115 10.65 -4.96 -3.97
N GLU A 116 11.10 -3.80 -4.43
CA GLU A 116 12.43 -3.59 -5.03
C GLU A 116 13.53 -3.71 -3.97
N THR A 117 13.29 -3.13 -2.79
CA THR A 117 14.29 -3.13 -1.70
C THR A 117 14.39 -4.47 -1.00
N LEU A 118 13.26 -5.15 -0.79
CA LEU A 118 13.17 -6.36 0.04
C LEU A 118 12.64 -7.56 -0.76
N SER A 119 13.54 -8.39 -1.26
CA SER A 119 13.20 -9.58 -2.06
C SER A 119 12.36 -10.61 -1.32
N ARG A 120 12.47 -10.67 0.03
CA ARG A 120 11.71 -11.61 0.87
C ARG A 120 10.26 -11.18 1.13
N VAL A 121 9.91 -9.93 0.83
CA VAL A 121 8.55 -9.41 1.02
C VAL A 121 7.67 -9.83 -0.14
N ASN A 122 6.50 -10.40 0.18
CA ASN A 122 5.47 -10.74 -0.81
C ASN A 122 4.13 -10.05 -0.55
N ALA A 123 3.95 -9.39 0.59
CA ALA A 123 2.72 -8.65 0.89
C ALA A 123 3.05 -7.24 1.38
N VAL A 124 2.29 -6.26 0.88
CA VAL A 124 2.36 -4.87 1.34
C VAL A 124 0.93 -4.37 1.55
N VAL A 125 0.71 -3.75 2.70
CA VAL A 125 -0.56 -3.16 3.12
C VAL A 125 -0.29 -1.69 3.41
N HIS A 126 -1.02 -0.82 2.73
CA HIS A 126 -1.09 0.59 3.07
C HIS A 126 -2.41 0.87 3.78
N ILE A 127 -2.33 1.49 4.95
CA ILE A 127 -3.47 1.88 5.78
C ILE A 127 -3.44 3.36 6.09
N HIS A 128 -4.60 3.91 6.45
CA HIS A 128 -4.73 5.24 7.02
C HIS A 128 -5.26 5.14 8.45
N HIS A 129 -4.56 5.74 9.41
CA HIS A 129 -5.06 5.87 10.77
C HIS A 129 -4.34 7.02 11.51
N ALA A 130 -5.02 8.15 11.69
CA ALA A 130 -4.45 9.36 12.32
C ALA A 130 -3.79 9.12 13.69
N GLY A 131 -4.45 8.36 14.58
CA GLY A 131 -3.95 8.08 15.93
C GLY A 131 -2.60 7.34 15.91
N LEU A 132 -2.57 6.16 15.27
CA LEU A 132 -1.37 5.35 15.11
C LEU A 132 -0.26 6.10 14.36
N TRP A 133 -0.60 6.85 13.31
CA TRP A 133 0.37 7.65 12.58
C TRP A 133 1.06 8.65 13.51
N LYS A 134 0.31 9.43 14.29
CA LYS A 134 0.86 10.39 15.27
C LYS A 134 1.70 9.69 16.33
N GLN A 135 1.24 8.53 16.80
CA GLN A 135 1.89 7.78 17.86
C GLN A 135 3.23 7.19 17.43
N TRP A 136 3.32 6.66 16.20
CA TRP A 136 4.51 5.95 15.72
C TRP A 136 5.47 6.82 14.91
N LYS A 137 5.02 8.00 14.45
CA LYS A 137 5.89 8.99 13.80
C LYS A 137 7.15 9.23 14.64
N ASN A 138 8.31 9.08 14.00
CA ASN A 138 9.65 9.19 14.61
C ASN A 138 9.99 8.14 15.70
N ARG A 139 9.12 7.16 15.97
CA ARG A 139 9.41 5.99 16.83
C ARG A 139 9.71 4.72 16.04
N VAL A 140 9.17 4.63 14.84
CA VAL A 140 9.50 3.63 13.82
C VAL A 140 10.03 4.33 12.57
N PRO A 141 10.59 3.61 11.57
CA PRO A 141 11.07 4.23 10.34
C PRO A 141 10.00 5.15 9.75
N THR A 142 10.35 6.42 9.56
CA THR A 142 9.42 7.48 9.13
C THR A 142 10.05 8.21 7.94
N THR A 143 9.31 8.33 6.83
CA THR A 143 9.79 9.10 5.66
C THR A 143 9.83 10.58 5.98
N HIS A 144 10.64 11.35 5.24
CA HIS A 144 10.68 12.80 5.40
C HIS A 144 9.30 13.45 5.17
N GLU A 145 8.98 14.50 5.93
CA GLU A 145 7.67 15.17 5.90
C GLU A 145 7.35 15.87 4.58
N THR A 146 8.38 16.19 3.79
CA THR A 146 8.24 16.81 2.47
C THR A 146 8.10 15.80 1.34
N ALA A 147 8.21 14.50 1.63
CA ALA A 147 8.00 13.47 0.63
C ALA A 147 6.50 13.19 0.55
N GLU A 148 5.82 13.79 -0.42
CA GLU A 148 4.36 13.69 -0.56
C GLU A 148 3.93 12.34 -1.16
N TYR A 149 2.76 11.83 -0.82
CA TYR A 149 2.24 10.59 -1.41
C TYR A 149 2.11 10.69 -2.95
N GLY A 150 2.24 9.55 -3.62
CA GLY A 150 2.15 9.48 -5.09
C GLY A 150 3.30 10.18 -5.84
N THR A 151 4.41 10.48 -5.15
CA THR A 151 5.62 11.09 -5.75
C THR A 151 6.80 10.11 -5.78
N PRO A 152 7.78 10.33 -6.68
CA PRO A 152 9.06 9.61 -6.63
C PRO A 152 9.80 9.78 -5.31
N GLU A 153 9.72 10.96 -4.69
CA GLU A 153 10.38 11.29 -3.43
C GLU A 153 9.94 10.35 -2.31
N MET A 154 8.63 10.06 -2.22
CA MET A 154 8.11 9.09 -1.26
C MET A 154 8.71 7.69 -1.47
N ALA A 155 8.74 7.21 -2.71
CA ALA A 155 9.29 5.90 -3.04
C ALA A 155 10.79 5.82 -2.72
N ARG A 156 11.56 6.88 -3.01
CA ARG A 156 13.00 6.95 -2.66
C ARG A 156 13.22 6.96 -1.15
N GLU A 157 12.38 7.67 -0.39
CA GLU A 157 12.46 7.67 1.08
C GLU A 157 12.16 6.29 1.68
N ILE A 158 11.16 5.58 1.15
CA ILE A 158 10.89 4.19 1.52
C ILE A 158 12.11 3.31 1.25
N ILE A 159 12.72 3.42 0.06
CA ILE A 159 13.94 2.67 -0.28
C ILE A 159 15.08 3.02 0.69
N ARG A 160 15.32 4.31 0.96
CA ARG A 160 16.38 4.78 1.87
C ARG A 160 16.23 4.15 3.25
N LEU A 161 15.02 4.19 3.82
CA LEU A 161 14.74 3.63 5.14
C LEU A 161 14.91 2.11 5.17
N LEU A 162 14.42 1.40 4.15
CA LEU A 162 14.38 -0.06 4.13
C LEU A 162 15.71 -0.72 3.73
N ARG A 163 16.69 0.04 3.23
CA ARG A 163 18.07 -0.43 3.05
C ARG A 163 18.78 -0.74 4.37
N GLU A 164 18.34 -0.14 5.47
CA GLU A 164 18.85 -0.45 6.80
C GLU A 164 18.11 -1.67 7.38
N SER A 165 18.83 -2.77 7.63
CA SER A 165 18.22 -4.03 8.08
C SER A 165 17.39 -3.88 9.36
N LYS A 166 17.85 -3.06 10.32
CA LYS A 166 17.13 -2.77 11.56
C LYS A 166 15.76 -2.12 11.32
N ASN A 167 15.64 -1.32 10.25
CA ASN A 167 14.38 -0.69 9.87
C ASN A 167 13.48 -1.69 9.13
N ALA A 168 14.06 -2.49 8.23
CA ALA A 168 13.32 -3.54 7.52
C ALA A 168 12.71 -4.58 8.49
N GLU A 169 13.40 -4.90 9.58
CA GLU A 169 12.92 -5.79 10.65
C GLU A 169 11.68 -5.24 11.38
N LYS A 170 11.47 -3.91 11.37
CA LYS A 170 10.26 -3.28 11.94
C LYS A 170 9.01 -3.53 11.11
N ARG A 171 9.16 -3.92 9.83
CA ARG A 171 8.03 -4.29 8.94
C ARG A 171 6.98 -3.19 8.76
N MET A 172 7.37 -1.96 9.03
CA MET A 172 6.51 -0.81 9.06
C MET A 172 7.30 0.44 8.66
N VAL A 173 6.66 1.29 7.86
CA VAL A 173 7.12 2.65 7.55
C VAL A 173 5.96 3.60 7.75
N VAL A 174 6.14 4.61 8.59
CA VAL A 174 5.21 5.74 8.71
C VAL A 174 5.52 6.74 7.59
N MET A 175 4.50 7.18 6.87
CA MET A 175 4.68 8.11 5.75
C MET A 175 4.59 9.54 6.25
N GLY A 176 5.73 10.20 6.48
CA GLY A 176 5.79 11.52 7.12
C GLY A 176 5.09 12.63 6.32
N GLY A 177 5.23 12.63 5.00
CA GLY A 177 4.54 13.54 4.08
C GLY A 177 3.20 13.01 3.55
N HIS A 178 2.67 11.95 4.17
CA HIS A 178 1.30 11.47 3.92
C HIS A 178 0.62 11.26 5.28
N PRO A 179 0.04 12.32 5.85
CA PRO A 179 -0.64 12.23 7.14
C PRO A 179 -1.59 11.04 7.18
N GLU A 180 -1.61 10.33 8.30
CA GLU A 180 -2.40 9.11 8.52
C GLU A 180 -1.86 7.85 7.80
N GLY A 181 -1.03 8.00 6.76
CA GLY A 181 -0.51 6.92 5.95
C GLY A 181 0.57 6.06 6.61
N ILE A 182 0.35 4.75 6.64
CA ILE A 182 1.31 3.76 7.18
C ILE A 182 1.43 2.60 6.21
N ILE A 183 2.65 2.18 5.90
CA ILE A 183 2.95 0.99 5.11
C ILE A 183 3.40 -0.13 6.05
N ILE A 184 2.78 -1.29 5.91
CA ILE A 184 3.12 -2.53 6.61
C ILE A 184 3.46 -3.59 5.58
N PHE A 185 4.45 -4.44 5.86
CA PHE A 185 4.90 -5.44 4.88
C PHE A 185 5.42 -6.73 5.52
N GLY A 186 5.33 -7.82 4.76
CA GLY A 186 5.73 -9.15 5.22
C GLY A 186 5.99 -10.13 4.08
N LYS A 187 6.50 -11.31 4.42
CA LYS A 187 6.67 -12.44 3.50
C LYS A 187 5.33 -12.98 2.98
N ASP A 188 4.25 -12.65 3.67
CA ASP A 188 2.84 -12.92 3.38
C ASP A 188 1.98 -11.89 4.15
N LEU A 189 0.66 -11.89 3.91
CA LEU A 189 -0.24 -10.96 4.61
C LEU A 189 -0.37 -11.26 6.10
N GLU A 190 -0.22 -12.53 6.50
CA GLU A 190 -0.30 -12.92 7.90
C GLU A 190 0.83 -12.30 8.72
N GLU A 191 2.07 -12.34 8.23
CA GLU A 191 3.21 -11.72 8.88
C GLU A 191 3.09 -10.19 8.93
N ALA A 192 2.62 -9.57 7.84
CA ALA A 192 2.36 -8.14 7.81
C ALA A 192 1.32 -7.74 8.88
N MET A 193 0.19 -8.46 8.93
CA MET A 193 -0.89 -8.17 9.86
C MET A 193 -0.55 -8.50 11.31
N ALA A 194 0.18 -9.59 11.56
CA ALA A 194 0.70 -9.91 12.89
C ALA A 194 1.62 -8.81 13.40
N SER A 195 2.47 -8.24 12.54
CA SER A 195 3.31 -7.11 12.90
C SER A 195 2.48 -5.88 13.29
N LEU A 196 1.47 -5.53 12.48
CA LEU A 196 0.58 -4.41 12.78
C LEU A 196 -0.12 -4.59 14.14
N LEU A 197 -0.70 -5.76 14.38
CA LEU A 197 -1.40 -6.07 15.63
C LEU A 197 -0.46 -6.07 16.84
N ALA A 198 0.78 -6.56 16.69
CA ALA A 198 1.78 -6.46 17.75
C ALA A 198 2.08 -5.00 18.11
N TYR A 199 2.23 -4.11 17.11
CA TYR A 199 2.42 -2.69 17.37
C TYR A 199 1.23 -2.07 18.10
N ILE A 200 -0.01 -2.38 17.68
CA ILE A 200 -1.23 -1.88 18.33
C ILE A 200 -1.31 -2.34 19.79
N ASN A 201 -1.02 -3.62 20.06
CA ASN A 201 -1.07 -4.15 21.43
C ASN A 201 0.02 -3.57 22.35
N THR A 202 1.16 -3.15 21.80
CA THR A 202 2.21 -2.43 22.57
C THR A 202 1.96 -0.93 22.66
N ALA A 203 1.00 -0.42 21.90
CA ALA A 203 0.66 0.99 21.79
C ALA A 203 -0.50 1.40 22.73
N GLU A 204 -1.21 0.42 23.31
CA GLU A 204 -2.14 0.66 24.42
C GLU A 204 -1.34 0.97 25.70
N PRO A 205 -1.69 2.05 26.45
CA PRO A 205 -1.05 2.39 27.72
C PRO A 205 -1.32 1.37 28.83
#